data_AF-A0A5K0XY36-F1
#
_entry.id   AF-A0A5K0XY36-F1
#
_cell.length_a   1.000
_cell.length_b   1.000
_cell.length_c   1.000
_cell.angle_alpha   90.00
_cell.angle_beta   90.00
_cell.angle_gamma   90.00
#
_symmetry.space_group_name_H-M   'P 1'
#
loop_
_entity.id
_entity.type
_entity.pdbx_description
1 polymer ?
#
loop_
_entity_poly.entity_id
_entity_poly.type
_entity_poly.pdbx_seq_one_letter_code
_entity_poly.pdbx_strand_id
1 'polypeptide(L)'
;EVKWGHISLVQAERRLLANALLDPSNQRFMILSESCIPLFPFTTIYDYLINSTQSFVDVYDDPRPFGRGRYDSRMAPLIRLGQWRKGLAWFEVDRRIAVEIVSDNTYFPLFDKFPVPVPDEHYFPTLMNIRFGPWGANRSLTYVDWSKGGPHPAGFGRLDITYDLLWKMRHGN
;
A
#
# COMPACT_ATOMS: atom_id res chain seq x y z
N GLU A 1 18.31 4.80 9.26
CA GLU A 1 18.43 4.99 7.79
C GLU A 1 17.40 4.11 7.10
N VAL A 2 16.66 4.65 6.12
CA VAL A 2 15.66 3.90 5.33
C VAL A 2 16.36 3.30 4.12
N LYS A 3 16.12 2.02 3.82
CA LYS A 3 16.75 1.30 2.70
C LYS A 3 15.69 0.63 1.85
N TRP A 4 15.82 0.74 0.54
CA TRP A 4 14.90 0.11 -0.40
C TRP A 4 14.89 -1.42 -0.23
N GLY A 5 13.71 -2.02 -0.28
CA GLY A 5 13.54 -3.47 -0.15
C GLY A 5 13.77 -4.03 1.26
N HIS A 6 13.95 -3.17 2.27
CA HIS A 6 14.25 -3.55 3.65
C HIS A 6 13.11 -3.16 4.60
N ILE A 7 12.99 -3.87 5.72
CA ILE A 7 11.94 -3.65 6.73
C ILE A 7 11.97 -2.25 7.35
N SER A 8 13.10 -1.55 7.26
CA SER A 8 13.23 -0.17 7.73
C SER A 8 12.33 0.82 6.97
N LEU A 9 11.89 0.50 5.74
CA LEU A 9 10.90 1.29 5.02
C LEU A 9 9.53 1.20 5.69
N VAL A 10 9.05 -0.03 5.97
CA VAL A 10 7.80 -0.26 6.71
C VAL A 10 7.85 0.35 8.11
N GLN A 11 9.00 0.27 8.79
CA GLN A 11 9.20 0.95 10.07
C GLN A 11 9.02 2.46 9.98
N ALA A 12 9.54 3.08 8.91
CA ALA A 12 9.38 4.51 8.68
C ALA A 12 7.92 4.87 8.39
N GLU A 13 7.23 4.11 7.54
CA GLU A 13 5.80 4.30 7.24
C GLU A 13 4.93 4.16 8.49
N ARG A 14 5.18 3.14 9.33
CA ARG A 14 4.50 3.00 10.63
C ARG A 14 4.74 4.19 11.55
N ARG A 15 5.95 4.76 11.57
CA ARG A 15 6.26 5.95 12.38
C ARG A 15 5.58 7.21 11.84
N LEU A 16 5.49 7.37 10.52
CA LEU A 16 4.74 8.45 9.88
C LEU A 16 3.25 8.37 10.25
N LEU A 17 2.65 7.18 10.16
CA LEU A 17 1.28 6.95 10.60
C LEU A 17 1.09 7.24 12.09
N ALA A 18 1.99 6.75 12.94
CA ALA A 18 1.94 6.98 14.38
C ALA A 18 1.94 8.48 14.72
N ASN A 19 2.81 9.25 14.05
CA ASN A 19 2.87 10.70 14.23
C ASN A 19 1.61 11.39 13.73
N ALA A 20 1.10 11.02 12.56
CA ALA A 20 -0.14 11.59 12.01
C ALA A 20 -1.37 11.27 12.87
N LEU A 21 -1.39 10.11 13.54
CA LEU A 21 -2.46 9.69 14.45
C LEU A 21 -2.53 10.51 15.74
N LEU A 22 -1.47 11.23 16.12
CA LEU A 22 -1.46 12.12 17.28
C LEU A 22 -2.49 13.24 17.15
N ASP A 23 -2.82 13.64 15.92
CA ASP A 23 -3.94 14.53 15.66
C ASP A 23 -5.25 13.71 15.57
N PRO A 24 -6.21 13.92 16.48
CA PRO A 24 -7.48 13.21 16.47
C PRO A 24 -8.38 13.58 15.28
N SER A 25 -8.15 14.71 14.62
CA SER A 25 -8.91 15.17 13.46
C SER A 25 -8.58 14.38 12.18
N ASN A 26 -7.39 13.79 12.08
CA ASN A 26 -6.99 12.96 10.95
C ASN A 26 -7.81 11.66 10.87
N GLN A 27 -8.67 11.53 9.85
CA GLN A 27 -9.53 10.35 9.63
C GLN A 27 -9.05 9.42 8.51
N ARG A 28 -8.25 9.93 7.57
CA ARG A 28 -7.79 9.24 6.36
C ARG A 28 -6.29 9.47 6.21
N PHE A 29 -5.54 8.43 5.88
CA PHE A 29 -4.08 8.45 5.84
C PHE A 29 -3.60 7.90 4.52
N MET A 30 -2.79 8.66 3.80
CA MET A 30 -2.26 8.29 2.49
C MET A 30 -0.74 8.40 2.49
N ILE A 31 -0.06 7.40 1.96
CA ILE A 31 1.39 7.46 1.72
C ILE A 31 1.65 7.91 0.28
N LEU A 32 2.53 8.90 0.12
CA LEU A 32 2.89 9.48 -1.17
C LEU A 32 4.42 9.60 -1.27
N SER A 33 4.91 9.70 -2.51
CA SER A 33 6.31 9.98 -2.81
C SER A 33 6.46 11.33 -3.50
N GLU A 34 7.69 11.82 -3.65
CA GLU A 34 7.98 13.06 -4.39
C GLU A 34 7.58 13.00 -5.88
N SER A 35 7.37 11.80 -6.42
CA SER A 35 6.92 11.59 -7.81
C SER A 35 5.40 11.47 -7.95
N CYS A 36 4.64 11.57 -6.86
CA CYS A 36 3.18 11.51 -6.90
C CYS A 36 2.59 12.84 -7.35
N ILE A 37 1.73 12.81 -8.37
CA ILE A 37 1.05 14.00 -8.90
C ILE A 37 -0.47 13.78 -8.79
N PRO A 38 -1.23 14.69 -8.14
CA PRO A 38 -2.67 14.55 -8.04
C PRO A 38 -3.34 14.74 -9.40
N LEU A 39 -4.21 13.81 -9.78
CA LEU A 39 -5.00 13.89 -11.01
C LEU A 39 -6.31 14.67 -10.84
N PHE A 40 -6.73 14.87 -9.60
CA PHE A 40 -7.97 15.55 -9.23
C PHE A 40 -7.70 16.71 -8.27
N PRO A 41 -8.57 17.72 -8.23
CA PRO A 41 -8.51 18.76 -7.21
C PRO A 41 -8.61 18.18 -5.79
N PHE A 42 -8.04 18.88 -4.81
CA PHE A 42 -8.06 18.45 -3.42
C PHE A 42 -9.48 18.17 -2.90
N THR A 43 -10.44 19.05 -3.21
CA THR A 43 -11.83 18.89 -2.74
C THR A 43 -12.45 17.58 -3.23
N THR A 44 -12.24 17.21 -4.49
CA THR A 44 -12.69 15.93 -5.04
C THR A 44 -12.08 14.74 -4.31
N ILE A 45 -10.78 14.78 -4.04
CA ILE A 45 -10.07 13.71 -3.30
C ILE A 45 -10.59 13.63 -1.87
N TYR A 46 -10.69 14.77 -1.19
CA TYR A 46 -11.14 14.87 0.20
C TYR A 46 -12.56 14.34 0.35
N ASP A 47 -13.50 14.82 -0.47
CA ASP A 47 -14.91 14.42 -0.42
C ASP A 47 -15.07 12.93 -0.72
N TYR A 48 -14.28 12.39 -1.67
CA TYR A 48 -14.28 10.97 -1.97
C TYR A 48 -13.80 10.13 -0.77
N LEU A 49 -12.69 10.52 -0.15
CA LEU A 49 -12.08 9.77 0.96
C LEU A 49 -12.90 9.84 2.24
N ILE A 50 -13.38 11.03 2.62
CA ILE A 50 -14.09 11.22 3.89
C ILE A 50 -15.46 10.54 3.88
N ASN A 51 -16.09 10.42 2.70
CA ASN A 51 -17.39 9.75 2.54
C ASN A 51 -17.25 8.25 2.20
N SER A 52 -16.04 7.74 1.98
CA SER A 52 -15.82 6.32 1.68
C SER A 52 -15.88 5.46 2.94
N THR A 53 -16.61 4.34 2.86
CA THR A 53 -16.62 3.30 3.91
C THR A 53 -15.48 2.30 3.76
N GLN A 54 -14.71 2.38 2.66
CA GLN A 54 -13.60 1.50 2.34
C GLN A 54 -12.25 2.21 2.44
N SER A 55 -11.20 1.43 2.68
CA SER A 55 -9.79 1.82 2.54
C SER A 55 -9.19 1.27 1.24
N PHE A 56 -8.25 2.00 0.65
CA PHE A 56 -7.71 1.69 -0.67
C PHE A 56 -6.27 1.17 -0.56
N VAL A 57 -6.18 -0.12 -0.26
CA VAL A 57 -4.94 -0.90 -0.30
C VAL A 57 -5.06 -1.89 -1.44
N ASP A 58 -4.04 -1.97 -2.29
CA ASP A 58 -3.98 -3.00 -3.32
C ASP A 58 -3.66 -4.35 -2.67
N VAL A 59 -4.49 -5.35 -2.95
CA VAL A 59 -4.42 -6.66 -2.27
C VAL A 59 -4.74 -7.75 -3.29
N TYR A 60 -3.73 -8.53 -3.65
CA TYR A 60 -3.89 -9.67 -4.54
C TYR A 60 -2.99 -10.84 -4.14
N ASP A 61 -3.39 -12.04 -4.57
CA ASP A 61 -2.63 -13.27 -4.36
C ASP A 61 -1.82 -13.57 -5.62
N ASP A 62 -0.51 -13.33 -5.57
CA ASP A 62 0.40 -13.53 -6.68
C ASP A 62 1.14 -14.87 -6.55
N PRO A 63 0.86 -15.88 -7.39
CA PRO A 63 1.50 -17.19 -7.27
C PRO A 63 2.97 -17.21 -7.74
N ARG A 64 3.48 -16.11 -8.31
CA ARG A 64 4.81 -16.03 -8.93
C ARG A 64 5.93 -15.79 -7.90
N PRO A 65 7.22 -15.83 -8.31
CA PRO A 65 8.35 -15.64 -7.40
C PRO A 65 8.31 -14.34 -6.59
N PHE A 66 7.81 -13.23 -7.16
CA PHE A 66 7.70 -11.94 -6.47
C PHE A 66 6.48 -11.82 -5.55
N GLY A 67 5.61 -12.83 -5.53
CA GLY A 67 4.44 -12.91 -4.67
C GLY A 67 4.64 -13.95 -3.56
N ARG A 68 3.98 -15.10 -3.70
CA ARG A 68 4.10 -16.27 -2.82
C ARG A 68 5.53 -16.81 -2.73
N GLY A 69 6.37 -16.62 -3.76
CA GLY A 69 7.78 -17.02 -3.71
C GLY A 69 8.63 -16.27 -2.67
N ARG A 70 8.15 -15.14 -2.14
CA ARG A 70 8.80 -14.38 -1.07
C ARG A 70 8.32 -14.75 0.33
N TYR A 71 7.32 -15.63 0.45
CA TYR A 71 6.81 -16.09 1.75
C TYR A 71 7.81 -17.04 2.43
N ASP A 72 8.05 -16.82 3.72
CA ASP A 72 8.86 -17.70 4.55
C ASP A 72 7.96 -18.63 5.38
N SER A 73 8.13 -19.95 5.23
CA SER A 73 7.29 -20.95 5.91
C SER A 73 7.37 -20.87 7.44
N ARG A 74 8.45 -20.30 7.99
CA ARG A 74 8.65 -20.09 9.43
C ARG A 74 7.75 -18.99 10.01
N MET A 75 7.07 -18.21 9.18
CA MET A 75 6.03 -17.27 9.63
C MET A 75 4.74 -17.98 10.09
N ALA A 76 4.54 -19.25 9.71
CA ALA A 76 3.46 -20.06 10.23
C ALA A 76 3.69 -20.39 11.72
N PRO A 77 2.62 -20.51 12.54
CA PRO A 77 1.22 -20.47 12.15
C PRO A 77 0.61 -19.06 12.10
N LEU A 78 1.36 -18.01 12.47
CA LEU A 78 0.84 -16.65 12.61
C LEU A 78 0.43 -16.04 11.27
N ILE A 79 1.27 -16.16 10.25
CA ILE A 79 0.91 -15.86 8.86
C ILE A 79 1.03 -17.15 8.07
N ARG A 80 -0.08 -17.64 7.51
CA ARG A 80 -0.08 -18.80 6.62
C ARG A 80 0.10 -18.36 5.17
N LEU A 81 0.64 -19.23 4.32
CA LEU A 81 0.79 -18.96 2.88
C LEU A 81 -0.53 -18.51 2.22
N GLY A 82 -1.68 -19.10 2.59
CA GLY A 82 -2.98 -18.70 2.07
C GLY A 82 -3.43 -17.29 2.45
N GLN A 83 -2.82 -16.71 3.49
CA GLN A 83 -3.06 -15.34 3.95
C GLN A 83 -2.06 -14.33 3.39
N TRP A 84 -0.94 -14.79 2.82
CA TRP A 84 0.09 -13.95 2.24
C TRP A 84 -0.45 -13.20 1.03
N ARG A 85 -0.26 -11.88 0.98
CA ARG A 85 -0.69 -11.06 -0.14
C ARG A 85 0.42 -10.14 -0.61
N LYS A 86 0.25 -9.68 -1.84
CA LYS A 86 1.05 -8.65 -2.47
C LYS A 86 0.15 -7.45 -2.79
N GLY A 87 0.76 -6.27 -2.87
CA GLY A 87 0.14 -5.02 -3.25
C GLY A 87 1.17 -4.01 -3.69
N LEU A 88 0.71 -2.82 -4.04
CA LEU A 88 1.54 -1.64 -4.20
C LEU A 88 1.97 -1.08 -2.84
N ALA A 89 3.13 -0.43 -2.78
CA ALA A 89 3.56 0.31 -1.60
C ALA A 89 2.64 1.51 -1.29
N TRP A 90 2.01 2.11 -2.31
CA TRP A 90 1.06 3.20 -2.13
C TRP A 90 -0.30 2.71 -1.63
N PHE A 91 -0.68 3.21 -0.47
CA PHE A 91 -1.97 2.92 0.15
C PHE A 91 -2.67 4.18 0.65
N GLU A 92 -3.97 4.03 0.83
CA GLU A 92 -4.79 4.90 1.65
C GLU A 92 -5.59 4.04 2.65
N VAL A 93 -5.65 4.47 3.90
CA VAL A 93 -6.38 3.77 4.97
C VAL A 93 -7.14 4.73 5.88
N ASP A 94 -8.28 4.25 6.40
CA ASP A 94 -9.00 4.94 7.46
C ASP A 94 -8.25 4.89 8.80
N ARG A 95 -8.66 5.74 9.74
CA ARG A 95 -8.06 5.84 11.07
C ARG A 95 -8.04 4.53 11.85
N ARG A 96 -9.07 3.68 11.72
CA ARG A 96 -9.15 2.42 12.47
C ARG A 96 -8.06 1.46 12.00
N ILE A 97 -7.88 1.35 10.69
CA ILE A 97 -6.82 0.52 10.09
C ILE A 97 -5.44 1.11 10.37
N ALA A 98 -5.29 2.44 10.33
CA ALA A 98 -4.02 3.10 10.68
C ALA A 98 -3.58 2.80 12.13
N VAL A 99 -4.51 2.82 13.09
CA VAL A 99 -4.22 2.44 14.48
C VAL A 99 -3.74 0.99 14.56
N GLU A 100 -4.43 0.07 13.89
CA GLU A 100 -4.09 -1.36 13.87
C GLU A 100 -2.70 -1.62 13.29
N ILE A 101 -2.35 -0.94 12.20
CA ILE A 101 -1.00 -0.96 11.61
C ILE A 101 0.06 -0.53 12.62
N VAL A 102 -0.18 0.55 13.36
CA VAL A 102 0.79 1.11 14.31
C VAL A 102 0.88 0.25 15.58
N SER A 103 -0.22 -0.36 16.01
CA SER A 103 -0.25 -1.24 17.18
C SER A 103 0.13 -2.70 16.87
N ASP A 104 0.39 -3.06 15.61
CA ASP A 104 0.70 -4.43 15.25
C ASP A 104 2.04 -4.89 15.85
N ASN A 105 1.90 -5.76 16.86
CA ASN A 105 2.98 -6.46 17.54
C ASN A 105 2.94 -7.98 17.27
N THR A 106 2.09 -8.44 16.34
CA THR A 106 1.90 -9.86 16.00
C THR A 106 2.53 -10.19 14.66
N TYR A 107 2.17 -9.45 13.59
CA TYR A 107 2.57 -9.81 12.23
C TYR A 107 3.83 -9.07 11.79
N PHE A 108 3.91 -7.77 12.05
CA PHE A 108 5.07 -6.97 11.69
C PHE A 108 6.41 -7.53 12.21
N PRO A 109 6.55 -7.96 13.49
CA PRO A 109 7.83 -8.49 13.97
C PRO A 109 8.32 -9.71 13.18
N LEU A 110 7.42 -10.44 12.50
CA LEU A 110 7.79 -11.57 11.65
C LEU A 110 8.56 -11.13 10.40
N PHE A 111 8.25 -9.96 9.84
CA PHE A 111 8.96 -9.42 8.66
C PHE A 111 10.39 -8.94 9.00
N ASP A 112 10.63 -8.60 10.27
CA ASP A 112 11.97 -8.29 10.78
C ASP A 112 12.74 -9.58 11.11
N LYS A 113 12.08 -10.53 11.80
CA LYS A 113 12.66 -11.82 12.19
C LYS A 113 12.98 -12.74 11.01
N PHE A 114 12.14 -12.73 9.98
CA PHE A 114 12.28 -13.50 8.75
C PHE A 114 12.31 -12.52 7.59
N PRO A 115 13.50 -12.02 7.21
CA PRO A 115 13.63 -10.94 6.24
C PRO A 115 12.97 -11.28 4.90
N VAL A 116 11.96 -10.47 4.54
CA VAL A 116 11.23 -10.57 3.27
C VAL A 116 11.78 -9.52 2.31
N PRO A 117 12.11 -9.87 1.05
CA PRO A 117 12.44 -8.87 0.04
C PRO A 117 11.24 -7.97 -0.29
N VAL A 118 11.44 -6.64 -0.24
CA VAL A 118 10.38 -5.64 -0.52
C VAL A 118 9.16 -5.83 0.41
N PRO A 119 9.37 -5.76 1.74
CA PRO A 119 8.34 -6.08 2.71
C PRO A 119 7.17 -5.08 2.71
N ASP A 120 7.38 -3.86 2.23
CA ASP A 120 6.37 -2.82 2.03
C ASP A 120 5.28 -3.24 1.05
N GLU A 121 5.60 -4.05 0.02
CA GLU A 121 4.62 -4.62 -0.91
C GLU A 121 3.85 -5.83 -0.34
N HIS A 122 4.18 -6.29 0.88
CA HIS A 122 3.63 -7.52 1.46
C HIS A 122 2.99 -7.35 2.83
N TYR A 123 3.57 -6.51 3.69
CA TYR A 123 3.11 -6.31 5.06
C TYR A 123 1.68 -5.76 5.11
N PHE A 124 1.43 -4.60 4.51
CA PHE A 124 0.09 -3.99 4.55
C PHE A 124 -0.96 -4.85 3.85
N PRO A 125 -0.72 -5.39 2.64
CA PRO A 125 -1.70 -6.24 1.97
C PRO A 125 -2.01 -7.53 2.76
N THR A 126 -1.00 -8.12 3.40
CA THR A 126 -1.18 -9.33 4.24
C THR A 126 -1.98 -9.00 5.49
N LEU A 127 -1.66 -7.90 6.18
CA LEU A 127 -2.43 -7.44 7.34
C LEU A 127 -3.90 -7.15 6.96
N MET A 128 -4.11 -6.45 5.84
CA MET A 128 -5.44 -6.16 5.30
C MET A 128 -6.23 -7.44 5.00
N ASN A 129 -5.61 -8.43 4.36
CA ASN A 129 -6.26 -9.69 4.05
C ASN A 129 -6.59 -10.54 5.30
N ILE A 130 -5.76 -10.46 6.34
CA ILE A 130 -6.00 -11.19 7.60
C ILE A 130 -7.10 -10.52 8.44
N ARG A 131 -7.11 -9.19 8.52
CA ARG A 131 -7.92 -8.45 9.51
C ARG A 131 -9.07 -7.64 8.90
N PHE A 132 -8.92 -7.15 7.67
CA PHE A 132 -9.75 -6.07 7.13
C PHE A 132 -10.32 -6.33 5.73
N GLY A 133 -10.36 -7.58 5.26
CA GLY A 133 -10.82 -7.93 3.91
C GLY A 133 -12.13 -7.24 3.49
N PRO A 134 -13.21 -7.26 4.30
CA PRO A 134 -14.48 -6.59 3.97
C PRO A 134 -14.42 -5.05 3.91
N TRP A 135 -13.40 -4.42 4.51
CA TRP A 135 -13.23 -2.96 4.56
C TRP A 135 -12.19 -2.45 3.56
N GLY A 136 -11.47 -3.35 2.87
CA GLY A 136 -10.55 -3.01 1.80
C GLY A 136 -11.22 -3.01 0.44
N ALA A 137 -10.87 -2.05 -0.42
CA ALA A 137 -11.31 -2.00 -1.81
C ALA A 137 -10.53 -2.96 -2.73
N ASN A 138 -9.47 -3.62 -2.23
CA ASN A 138 -8.52 -4.44 -3.00
C ASN A 138 -7.95 -3.72 -4.23
N ARG A 139 -7.70 -2.42 -4.11
CA ARG A 139 -7.05 -1.57 -5.11
C ARG A 139 -6.44 -0.35 -4.43
N SER A 140 -5.40 0.22 -5.04
CA SER A 140 -4.87 1.53 -4.66
C SER A 140 -5.63 2.68 -5.35
N LEU A 141 -5.43 3.90 -4.87
CA LEU A 141 -5.85 5.14 -5.55
C LEU A 141 -4.77 5.69 -6.48
N THR A 142 -3.55 5.17 -6.39
CA THR A 142 -2.43 5.59 -7.23
C THR A 142 -2.45 4.83 -8.54
N TYR A 143 -2.58 5.55 -9.66
CA TYR A 143 -2.34 4.99 -10.97
C TYR A 143 -0.85 4.76 -11.17
N VAL A 144 -0.47 3.56 -11.63
CA VAL A 144 0.92 3.19 -11.89
C VAL A 144 0.98 2.40 -13.20
N ASP A 145 1.88 2.79 -14.10
CA ASP A 145 2.12 2.07 -15.35
C ASP A 145 3.30 1.10 -15.21
N TRP A 146 2.99 -0.19 -15.20
CA TRP A 146 3.98 -1.28 -15.16
C TRP A 146 4.24 -1.93 -16.52
N SER A 147 3.73 -1.35 -17.62
CA SER A 147 3.83 -1.93 -18.97
C SER A 147 5.27 -2.14 -19.46
N LYS A 148 6.22 -1.31 -18.99
CA LYS A 148 7.65 -1.43 -19.32
C LYS A 148 8.36 -2.58 -18.58
N GLY A 149 7.74 -3.14 -17.55
CA GLY A 149 8.35 -4.14 -16.67
C GLY A 149 9.52 -3.60 -15.83
N GLY A 150 10.20 -4.49 -15.11
CA GLY A 150 11.32 -4.15 -14.24
C GLY A 150 10.91 -3.78 -12.80
N PRO A 151 11.87 -3.28 -11.99
CA PRO A 151 11.65 -3.00 -10.57
C PRO A 151 10.99 -1.64 -10.28
N HIS A 152 10.85 -0.79 -11.30
CA HIS A 152 10.30 0.56 -11.17
C HIS A 152 9.22 0.80 -12.23
N PRO A 153 8.18 1.59 -11.91
CA PRO A 153 7.14 1.91 -12.87
C PRO A 153 7.66 2.83 -13.98
N ALA A 154 6.92 2.88 -15.09
CA ALA A 154 7.21 3.78 -16.19
C ALA A 154 7.08 5.25 -15.74
N GLY A 155 8.11 6.05 -16.01
CA GLY A 155 8.03 7.50 -15.90
C GLY A 155 7.28 8.11 -17.09
N PHE A 156 6.59 9.23 -16.84
CA PHE A 156 5.88 10.00 -17.85
C PHE A 156 6.68 11.27 -18.18
N GLY A 157 7.13 11.37 -19.43
CA GLY A 157 7.77 12.57 -19.97
C GLY A 157 6.77 13.51 -20.65
N ARG A 158 7.24 14.68 -21.08
CA ARG A 158 6.41 15.70 -21.76
C ARG A 158 5.60 15.16 -22.94
N LEU A 159 6.15 14.20 -23.68
CA LEU A 159 5.52 13.63 -24.86
C LEU A 159 4.45 12.58 -24.53
N ASP A 160 4.48 12.03 -23.31
CA ASP A 160 3.51 11.02 -22.87
C ASP A 160 2.20 11.66 -22.38
N ILE A 161 2.25 12.93 -21.94
CA ILE A 161 1.11 13.64 -21.35
C ILE A 161 0.13 14.08 -22.44
N THR A 162 -0.85 13.23 -22.73
CA THR A 162 -1.95 13.50 -23.66
C THR A 162 -3.29 13.62 -22.92
N TYR A 163 -4.27 14.24 -23.58
CA TYR A 163 -5.66 14.26 -23.09
C TYR A 163 -6.17 12.84 -22.83
N ASP A 164 -5.93 11.91 -23.76
CA ASP A 164 -6.40 10.52 -23.65
C ASP A 164 -5.76 9.80 -22.46
N LEU A 165 -4.46 10.01 -22.22
CA LEU A 165 -3.79 9.46 -21.04
C LEU A 165 -4.42 9.99 -19.75
N LEU A 166 -4.58 11.31 -19.62
CA LEU A 166 -5.20 11.92 -18.44
C LEU A 166 -6.65 11.46 -18.25
N TRP A 167 -7.41 11.33 -19.34
CA TRP A 167 -8.79 10.85 -19.33
C TRP A 167 -8.85 9.42 -18.80
N LYS A 168 -8.02 8.53 -19.35
CA LYS A 168 -7.90 7.12 -18.92
C LYS A 168 -7.51 6.99 -17.45
N MET A 169 -6.52 7.75 -16.99
CA MET A 169 -6.09 7.69 -15.59
C MET A 169 -7.17 8.18 -14.61
N ARG A 170 -8.03 9.11 -15.03
CA ARG A 170 -9.12 9.64 -14.18
C ARG A 170 -10.35 8.75 -14.14
N HIS A 171 -10.68 8.06 -15.23
CA HIS A 171 -11.94 7.32 -15.34
C HIS A 171 -11.77 5.80 -15.22
N GLY A 172 -10.53 5.33 -15.14
CA GLY A 172 -10.22 3.90 -15.23
C GLY A 172 -10.31 3.40 -16.68
N ASN A 173 -10.07 2.11 -16.86
CA ASN A 173 -10.43 1.41 -18.09
C ASN A 173 -11.89 0.96 -18.01
#